data_AF-A0A352C8B3-F1
#
_entry.id   AF-A0A352C8B3-F1
#
_cell.length_a   1.000
_cell.length_b   1.000
_cell.length_c   1.000
_cell.angle_alpha   90.00
_cell.angle_beta   90.00
_cell.angle_gamma   90.00
#
_symmetry.space_group_name_H-M   'P 1'
#
loop_
_entity.id
_entity.type
_entity.pdbx_description
1 polymer ?
#
loop_
_entity_poly.entity_id
_entity_poly.type
_entity_poly.pdbx_seq_one_letter_code
_entity_poly.pdbx_strand_id
1 'polypeptide(L)'
;MKNSFQHKELASGRWEGFSFFEQAANVGSEVERAISWRKKGNLEYSRLAIERALELLDLTIDDRKNQKKLRELLRLREVLIDYFYSNNTFSSSDRLWQSYFAPFNFAARINLRN
;
A
#
# COMPACT_ATOMS: atom_id res chain seq x y z
N MET A 1 -8.93 -17.16 1.21
CA MET A 1 -8.63 -17.46 -0.21
C MET A 1 -7.12 -17.47 -0.35
N LYS A 2 -6.52 -18.43 -1.05
CA LYS A 2 -5.07 -18.40 -1.33
C LYS A 2 -4.80 -17.23 -2.28
N ASN A 3 -4.24 -16.14 -1.76
CA ASN A 3 -3.76 -15.03 -2.59
C ASN A 3 -2.60 -15.57 -3.46
N SER A 4 -2.82 -15.63 -4.78
CA SER A 4 -1.75 -15.85 -5.74
C SER A 4 -0.92 -14.57 -5.77
N PHE A 5 0.12 -14.49 -4.93
CA PHE A 5 1.05 -13.38 -4.93
C PHE A 5 1.69 -13.27 -6.32
N GLN A 6 1.44 -12.17 -7.03
CA GLN A 6 2.03 -11.93 -8.35
C GLN A 6 3.56 -11.77 -8.24
N HIS A 7 4.07 -11.44 -7.04
CA HIS A 7 5.49 -11.26 -6.77
C HIS A 7 6.01 -12.28 -5.75
N LYS A 8 6.35 -13.48 -6.24
CA LYS A 8 6.84 -14.61 -5.44
C LYS A 8 8.06 -14.31 -4.55
N GLU A 9 8.91 -13.35 -4.94
CA GLU A 9 10.09 -12.96 -4.16
C GLU A 9 9.82 -11.98 -3.01
N LEU A 10 8.66 -11.33 -2.97
CA LEU A 10 8.28 -10.48 -1.84
C LEU A 10 7.58 -11.29 -0.74
N ALA A 11 6.89 -12.37 -1.12
CA ALA A 11 6.34 -13.35 -0.20
C ALA A 11 7.37 -14.36 0.35
N SER A 12 8.64 -14.32 -0.07
CA SER A 12 9.69 -15.27 0.36
C SER A 12 10.37 -14.89 1.69
N GLY A 13 9.71 -14.10 2.54
CA GLY A 13 10.21 -13.68 3.86
C GLY A 13 10.98 -12.35 3.87
N ARG A 14 11.40 -11.84 2.70
CA ARG A 14 12.04 -10.51 2.62
C ARG A 14 11.14 -9.38 3.14
N TRP A 15 9.84 -9.47 2.88
CA TRP A 15 8.88 -8.45 3.33
C TRP A 15 8.74 -8.37 4.85
N GLU A 16 8.83 -9.51 5.55
CA GLU A 16 8.82 -9.58 7.02
C GLU A 16 10.11 -8.99 7.63
N GLY A 17 11.18 -8.86 6.85
CA GLY A 17 12.42 -8.19 7.27
C GLY A 17 12.30 -6.67 7.35
N PHE A 18 11.37 -6.06 6.63
CA PHE A 18 11.18 -4.61 6.63
C PHE A 18 10.52 -4.11 7.92
N SER A 19 10.92 -2.95 8.41
CA SER A 19 10.18 -2.24 9.46
C SER A 19 8.77 -1.86 8.98
N PHE A 20 7.86 -1.58 9.92
CA PHE A 20 6.53 -1.08 9.59
C PHE A 20 6.57 0.16 8.66
N PHE A 21 7.53 1.07 8.90
CA PHE A 21 7.68 2.28 8.09
C PHE A 21 8.08 1.96 6.66
N GLU A 22 8.99 1.02 6.45
CA GLU A 22 9.37 0.56 5.11
C GLU A 22 8.22 -0.18 4.41
N GLN A 23 7.48 -1.03 5.12
CA GLN A 23 6.29 -1.70 4.58
C GLN A 23 5.25 -0.66 4.11
N ALA A 24 4.92 0.31 4.97
CA ALA A 24 3.97 1.38 4.64
C ALA A 24 4.45 2.31 3.52
N ALA A 25 5.75 2.63 3.48
CA ALA A 25 6.35 3.44 2.41
C ALA A 25 6.26 2.75 1.04
N ASN A 26 6.53 1.44 0.99
CA ASN A 26 6.40 0.65 -0.23
C ASN A 26 4.93 0.56 -0.69
N VAL A 27 3.98 0.30 0.23
CA VAL A 27 2.53 0.36 -0.08
C VAL A 27 2.16 1.73 -0.67
N GLY A 28 2.59 2.82 -0.03
CA GLY A 28 2.34 4.17 -0.50
C GLY A 28 2.90 4.47 -1.89
N SER A 29 4.09 3.95 -2.20
CA SER A 29 4.73 4.12 -3.52
C SER A 29 3.93 3.45 -4.65
N GLU A 30 3.29 2.31 -4.39
CA GLU A 30 2.38 1.65 -5.33
C GLU A 30 1.08 2.47 -5.52
N VAL A 31 0.52 3.02 -4.43
CA VAL A 31 -0.67 3.89 -4.48
C VAL A 31 -0.39 5.16 -5.30
N GLU A 32 0.75 5.81 -5.08
CA GLU A 32 1.16 6.99 -5.87
C GLU A 32 1.35 6.65 -7.35
N ARG A 33 1.90 5.47 -7.66
CA ARG A 33 2.04 5.01 -9.04
C ARG A 33 0.70 4.71 -9.69
N ALA A 34 -0.25 4.13 -8.95
CA ALA A 34 -1.61 3.92 -9.44
C ALA A 34 -2.28 5.25 -9.80
N ILE A 35 -2.16 6.27 -8.94
CA ILE A 35 -2.63 7.64 -9.19
C ILE A 35 -1.96 8.24 -10.44
N SER A 36 -0.63 8.12 -10.55
CA SER A 36 0.15 8.66 -11.66
C SER A 36 -0.28 8.09 -13.02
N TRP A 37 -0.49 6.77 -13.11
CA TRP A 37 -0.98 6.14 -14.34
C TRP A 37 -2.42 6.52 -14.68
N ARG A 38 -3.29 6.63 -13.67
CA ARG A 38 -4.67 7.10 -13.87
C ARG A 38 -4.71 8.51 -14.44
N LYS A 39 -3.87 9.44 -13.93
CA LYS A 39 -3.75 10.81 -14.45
C LYS A 39 -3.27 10.86 -15.90
N LYS A 40 -2.52 9.86 -16.34
CA LYS A 40 -2.06 9.71 -17.73
C LYS A 40 -3.09 9.00 -18.63
N GLY A 41 -4.28 8.68 -18.12
CA GLY A 41 -5.32 7.95 -18.85
C GLY A 41 -5.05 6.45 -19.03
N ASN A 42 -3.96 5.92 -18.43
CA ASN A 42 -3.65 4.49 -18.53
C ASN A 42 -4.26 3.75 -17.33
N LEU A 43 -5.53 3.38 -17.48
CA LEU A 43 -6.30 2.71 -16.44
C LEU A 43 -5.80 1.30 -16.13
N GLU A 44 -5.27 0.58 -17.13
CA GLU A 44 -4.73 -0.77 -16.93
C GLU A 44 -3.50 -0.74 -16.03
N TYR A 45 -2.55 0.17 -16.27
CA TYR A 45 -1.37 0.30 -15.41
C TYR A 45 -1.70 0.88 -14.04
N SER A 46 -2.76 1.71 -13.96
CA SER A 46 -3.29 2.15 -12.67
C SER A 46 -3.81 0.96 -11.87
N ARG A 47 -4.62 0.09 -12.49
CA ARG A 47 -5.18 -1.14 -11.89
C ARG A 47 -4.07 -2.06 -11.39
N LEU A 48 -3.08 -2.38 -12.24
CA LEU A 48 -1.96 -3.24 -11.85
C LEU A 48 -1.19 -2.68 -10.63
N ALA A 49 -0.98 -1.36 -10.57
CA ALA A 49 -0.29 -0.74 -9.44
C ALA A 49 -1.11 -0.76 -8.15
N ILE A 50 -2.43 -0.53 -8.19
CA ILE A 50 -3.25 -0.61 -6.98
C ILE A 50 -3.43 -2.07 -6.51
N GLU A 51 -3.55 -3.04 -7.42
CA GLU A 51 -3.53 -4.46 -7.06
C GLU A 51 -2.25 -4.82 -6.32
N ARG A 52 -1.12 -4.29 -6.80
CA ARG A 52 0.17 -4.48 -6.13
C ARG A 52 0.22 -3.82 -4.76
N ALA A 53 -0.32 -2.62 -4.61
CA ALA A 53 -0.41 -1.94 -3.31
C ALA A 53 -1.23 -2.76 -2.30
N LEU A 54 -2.37 -3.31 -2.73
CA LEU A 54 -3.24 -4.14 -1.90
C LEU A 54 -2.56 -5.45 -1.52
N GLU A 55 -1.81 -6.08 -2.43
CA GLU A 55 -1.03 -7.28 -2.13
C GLU A 55 0.05 -7.01 -1.06
N LEU A 56 0.76 -5.88 -1.16
CA LEU A 56 1.74 -5.46 -0.15
C LEU A 56 1.08 -5.11 1.19
N LEU A 57 -0.10 -4.51 1.16
CA LEU A 57 -0.87 -4.21 2.36
C LEU A 57 -1.36 -5.49 3.04
N ASP A 58 -1.81 -6.48 2.27
CA ASP A 58 -2.20 -7.80 2.78
C ASP A 58 -1.00 -8.49 3.46
N LEU A 59 0.19 -8.47 2.84
CA LEU A 59 1.43 -8.95 3.47
C LEU A 59 1.77 -8.17 4.76
N THR A 60 1.48 -6.87 4.80
CA THR A 60 1.70 -6.02 5.99
C THR A 60 0.70 -6.34 7.12
N ILE A 61 -0.54 -6.67 6.76
CA ILE A 61 -1.59 -7.12 7.68
C ILE A 61 -1.26 -8.47 8.29
N ASP A 62 -0.77 -9.41 7.47
CA ASP A 62 -0.43 -10.77 7.90
C ASP A 62 0.83 -10.84 8.78
N ASP A 63 1.66 -9.80 8.76
CA ASP A 63 2.87 -9.73 9.56
C ASP A 63 2.57 -9.59 11.07
N ARG A 64 3.03 -10.57 11.86
CA ARG A 64 2.76 -10.63 13.31
C ARG A 64 3.20 -9.37 14.06
N LYS A 65 4.25 -8.67 13.62
CA LYS A 65 4.71 -7.44 14.30
C LYS A 65 3.70 -6.29 14.20
N ASN A 66 2.77 -6.38 13.25
CA ASN A 66 1.76 -5.36 12.99
C ASN A 66 0.40 -5.66 13.63
N GLN A 67 0.25 -6.74 14.41
CA GLN A 67 -1.03 -7.15 15.02
C GLN A 67 -1.75 -6.03 15.79
N LYS A 68 -1.01 -5.14 16.45
CA LYS A 68 -1.59 -4.01 17.20
C LYS A 68 -2.22 -2.93 16.29
N LYS A 69 -2.00 -2.98 14.98
CA LYS A 69 -2.48 -2.00 13.97
C LYS A 69 -3.53 -2.57 13.02
N LEU A 70 -4.00 -3.81 13.23
CA LEU A 70 -4.89 -4.51 12.29
C LEU A 70 -6.14 -3.72 11.95
N ARG A 71 -6.79 -3.10 12.93
CA ARG A 71 -7.99 -2.29 12.70
C ARG A 71 -7.73 -1.15 11.71
N GLU A 72 -6.61 -0.45 11.87
CA GLU A 72 -6.23 0.68 11.00
C GLU A 72 -5.83 0.19 9.61
N LEU A 73 -5.09 -0.91 9.52
CA LEU A 73 -4.66 -1.49 8.25
C LEU A 73 -5.83 -2.04 7.42
N LEU A 74 -6.77 -2.72 8.07
CA LEU A 74 -7.99 -3.20 7.42
C LEU A 74 -8.86 -2.03 6.95
N ARG A 75 -8.96 -0.96 7.74
CA ARG A 75 -9.67 0.26 7.30
C ARG A 75 -8.96 0.90 6.11
N LEU A 76 -7.63 1.00 6.13
CA LEU A 76 -6.86 1.52 5.00
C LEU A 76 -7.15 0.71 3.73
N ARG A 77 -7.20 -0.63 3.84
CA ARG A 77 -7.54 -1.53 2.74
C ARG A 77 -8.94 -1.25 2.18
N GLU A 78 -9.95 -1.13 3.05
CA GLU A 78 -11.33 -0.79 2.64
C GLU A 78 -11.39 0.54 1.89
N VAL A 79 -10.74 1.59 2.42
CA VAL A 79 -10.79 2.94 1.85
C VAL A 79 -10.02 3.01 0.52
N LEU A 80 -8.91 2.27 0.37
CA LEU A 80 -8.22 2.16 -0.91
C LEU A 80 -9.08 1.45 -1.96
N ILE A 81 -9.77 0.36 -1.59
CA ILE A 81 -10.68 -0.34 -2.51
C ILE A 81 -11.84 0.57 -2.92
N ASP A 82 -12.46 1.27 -1.97
CA ASP A 82 -13.54 2.21 -2.27
C ASP A 82 -13.09 3.32 -3.22
N TYR A 83 -11.87 3.84 -3.02
CA TYR A 83 -11.32 4.93 -3.84
C TYR A 83 -10.97 4.53 -5.28
N PHE A 84 -10.43 3.33 -5.50
CA PHE A 84 -9.97 2.90 -6.82
C PHE A 84 -11.01 2.09 -7.60
N TYR A 85 -11.92 1.40 -6.92
CA TYR A 85 -12.85 0.46 -7.55
C TYR A 85 -14.33 0.77 -7.31
N SER A 86 -14.66 1.70 -6.43
CA SER A 86 -16.05 2.01 -6.07
C SER A 86 -16.36 3.50 -6.25
N ASN A 87 -17.46 3.96 -5.65
CA ASN A 87 -17.96 5.32 -5.79
C ASN A 87 -17.21 6.35 -4.93
N ASN A 88 -16.08 5.98 -4.32
CA ASN A 88 -15.35 6.85 -3.40
C ASN A 88 -16.25 7.42 -2.28
N THR A 89 -17.02 6.54 -1.65
CA THR A 89 -17.97 6.87 -0.56
C THR A 89 -17.27 7.54 0.62
N PHE A 90 -16.00 7.20 0.86
CA PHE A 90 -15.19 7.84 1.91
C PHE A 90 -14.58 9.19 1.49
N SER A 91 -14.92 9.71 0.30
CA SER A 91 -14.51 11.03 -0.19
C SER A 91 -12.99 11.25 -0.19
N SER A 92 -12.23 10.21 -0.55
CA SER A 92 -10.78 10.28 -0.72
C SER A 92 -10.38 11.12 -1.94
N SER A 93 -9.11 11.55 -1.98
CA SER A 93 -8.55 12.28 -3.12
C SER A 93 -7.08 11.92 -3.35
N ASP A 94 -6.55 12.21 -4.54
CA ASP A 94 -5.13 11.97 -4.84
C ASP A 94 -4.22 12.68 -3.83
N ARG A 95 -4.56 13.92 -3.46
CA ARG A 95 -3.80 14.72 -2.50
C ARG A 95 -3.85 14.09 -1.10
N LEU A 96 -5.00 13.57 -0.69
CA LEU A 96 -5.14 12.90 0.61
C LEU A 96 -4.19 11.70 0.71
N TRP A 97 -4.10 10.88 -0.34
CA TRP A 97 -3.20 9.72 -0.33
C TRP A 97 -1.72 10.10 -0.33
N GLN A 98 -1.35 11.11 -1.12
CA GLN A 98 0.01 11.65 -1.10
C GLN A 98 0.38 12.17 0.29
N SER A 99 -0.51 12.93 0.93
CA SER A 99 -0.28 13.44 2.29
C SER A 99 -0.24 12.33 3.34
N TYR A 100 -1.07 11.29 3.21
CA TYR A 100 -1.11 10.15 4.13
C TYR A 100 0.18 9.32 4.06
N PHE A 101 0.69 9.04 2.85
CA PHE A 101 1.84 8.15 2.69
C PHE A 101 3.21 8.84 2.77
N ALA A 102 3.29 10.14 2.49
CA ALA A 102 4.56 10.89 2.50
C ALA A 102 5.37 10.77 3.82
N PRO A 103 4.77 10.81 5.03
CA PRO A 103 5.52 10.65 6.28
C PRO A 103 6.20 9.28 6.41
N PHE A 104 5.62 8.20 5.87
CA PHE A 104 6.22 6.87 5.92
C PHE A 104 7.49 6.78 5.05
N ASN A 105 7.47 7.41 3.86
CA ASN A 105 8.65 7.51 3.01
C ASN A 105 9.81 8.23 3.71
N PHE A 106 9.50 9.30 4.45
CA PHE A 106 10.49 10.03 5.23
C PHE A 106 11.03 9.19 6.39
N ALA A 107 10.14 8.57 7.18
CA ALA A 107 10.51 7.75 8.33
C ALA A 107 11.34 6.51 7.93
N ALA A 108 11.00 5.86 6.81
CA ALA A 108 11.76 4.73 6.27
C ALA A 108 13.22 5.13 5.96
N ARG A 109 13.46 6.34 5.46
CA ARG A 109 14.80 6.84 5.13
C ARG A 109 15.63 7.24 6.35
N ILE A 110 15.00 7.69 7.43
CA ILE A 110 15.72 7.97 8.68
C ILE A 110 16.21 6.67 9.31
N ASN A 111 15.37 5.63 9.32
CA ASN A 111 15.70 4.36 9.96
C ASN A 111 16.82 3.58 9.24
N LEU A 112 17.09 3.86 7.97
CA LEU A 112 18.21 3.26 7.21
C LEU A 112 19.59 3.86 7.52
N ARG A 113 19.65 4.93 8.32
CA ARG A 113 20.90 5.63 8.65
C ARG A 113 21.49 5.27 10.02
N ASN A 114 20.90 4.27 10.70
CA ASN A 114 21.33 3.80 12.01
C ASN A 114 21.99 2.43 11.92
#